data_AF-A0NWN0-F1
#
_entry.id   AF-A0NWN0-F1
#
_cell.length_a   1.000
_cell.length_b   1.000
_cell.length_c   1.000
_cell.angle_alpha   90.00
_cell.angle_beta   90.00
_cell.angle_gamma   90.00
#
_symmetry.space_group_name_H-M   'P 1'
#
loop_
_entity.id
_entity.type
_entity.pdbx_description
1 polymer ?
#
loop_
_entity_poly.entity_id
_entity_poly.type
_entity_poly.pdbx_seq_one_letter_code
_entity_poly.pdbx_strand_id
1 'polypeptide(L)' 'MEKMLGLTIEEDWRPVVEMHIAAIEKAAEAVLDFPLEDHAEAAPVFVP' A
#
# COMPACT_ATOMS: atom_id res chain seq x y z
N MET A 1 -6.66 7.59 -8.05
CA MET A 1 -5.39 6.85 -8.27
C MET A 1 -5.41 6.08 -9.59
N GLU A 2 -6.40 5.22 -9.89
CA GLU A 2 -6.35 4.38 -11.12
C GLU A 2 -6.22 5.21 -12.41
N LYS A 3 -7.01 6.29 -12.53
CA LYS A 3 -7.01 7.17 -13.71
C LYS A 3 -5.70 7.94 -13.90
N MET A 4 -5.03 8.29 -12.81
CA MET A 4 -3.72 8.96 -12.84
C MET A 4 -2.62 7.99 -13.31
N LEU A 5 -2.78 6.70 -13.02
CA LEU A 5 -1.88 5.62 -13.43
C LEU A 5 -2.24 5.02 -14.80
N GLY A 6 -3.29 5.53 -15.47
CA GLY A 6 -3.79 5.00 -16.74
C GLY A 6 -4.39 3.59 -16.63
N LEU A 7 -4.84 3.20 -15.44
CA LEU A 7 -5.43 1.88 -15.18
C LEU A 7 -6.95 1.93 -15.32
N THR A 8 -7.51 0.90 -15.95
CA THR A 8 -8.97 0.70 -16.05
C THR A 8 -9.41 -0.34 -15.03
N ILE A 9 -10.44 -0.02 -14.25
CA ILE A 9 -11.11 -0.96 -13.34
C ILE A 9 -12.51 -1.22 -13.92
N GLU A 10 -12.79 -2.48 -14.25
CA GLU A 10 -14.13 -2.90 -14.65
C GLU A 10 -15.13 -2.68 -13.51
N GLU A 11 -16.36 -2.27 -13.84
CA GLU A 11 -17.37 -1.88 -12.84
C GLU A 11 -17.65 -2.99 -11.83
N ASP A 12 -17.73 -4.24 -12.30
CA ASP A 12 -17.98 -5.42 -11.47
C ASP A 12 -16.85 -5.69 -10.45
N TRP A 13 -15.64 -5.18 -10.71
CA TRP A 13 -14.48 -5.40 -9.85
C TRP A 13 -14.32 -4.29 -8.81
N ARG A 14 -14.95 -3.13 -9.01
CA ARG A 14 -14.81 -1.96 -8.14
C ARG A 14 -15.13 -2.25 -6.67
N PRO A 15 -16.22 -2.97 -6.30
CA PRO A 15 -16.49 -3.26 -4.90
C PRO A 15 -15.40 -4.11 -4.23
N VAL A 16 -14.81 -5.04 -4.98
CA VAL A 16 -13.75 -5.91 -4.49
C VAL A 16 -12.45 -5.12 -4.32
N VAL A 17 -12.11 -4.25 -5.27
CA VAL A 17 -10.93 -3.37 -5.15
C VAL A 17 -11.04 -2.48 -3.92
N GLU A 18 -12.19 -1.85 -3.69
CA GLU A 18 -12.43 -0.99 -2.53
C GLU A 18 -12.30 -1.76 -1.21
N MET A 19 -12.84 -2.98 -1.14
CA MET A 19 -12.68 -3.85 0.02
C MET A 19 -11.21 -4.14 0.34
N HIS A 20 -10.39 -4.44 -0.68
CA HIS A 20 -8.97 -4.72 -0.48
C HIS A 20 -8.19 -3.47 -0.07
N ILE A 21 -8.49 -2.31 -0.67
CA ILE A 21 -7.85 -1.03 -0.28
C ILE A 21 -8.12 -0.75 1.19
N ALA A 22 -9.38 -0.88 1.66
CA ALA A 22 -9.72 -0.65 3.06
C ALA A 22 -9.00 -1.63 4.02
N ALA A 23 -8.74 -2.87 3.59
CA ALA A 23 -7.95 -3.81 4.37
C ALA A 23 -6.46 -3.42 4.42
N ILE A 24 -5.90 -2.96 3.30
CA ILE A 24 -4.51 -2.49 3.20
C ILE A 24 -4.31 -1.22 4.03
N GLU A 25 -5.27 -0.30 4.04
CA GLU A 25 -5.20 0.93 4.84
C GLU A 25 -5.00 0.63 6.33
N LYS A 26 -5.73 -0.34 6.89
CA LYS A 26 -5.54 -0.77 8.28
C LYS A 26 -4.16 -1.36 8.56
N ALA A 27 -3.61 -2.11 7.60
CA ALA A 27 -2.26 -2.64 7.72
C ALA A 27 -1.21 -1.51 7.63
N ALA A 28 -1.43 -0.53 6.77
CA ALA A 28 -0.58 0.63 6.63
C ALA A 28 -0.58 1.50 7.90
N GLU A 29 -1.73 1.72 8.53
CA GLU A 29 -1.83 2.40 9.83
C GLU A 29 -0.96 1.71 10.89
N ALA A 30 -1.05 0.38 11.00
CA ALA A 30 -0.24 -0.38 11.95
C ALA A 30 1.28 -0.26 11.68
N VAL A 31 1.68 -0.13 10.41
CA VAL A 31 3.09 0.08 10.03
C VAL A 31 3.54 1.51 10.34
N LEU A 32 2.69 2.51 10.11
CA LEU A 32 3.00 3.92 10.40
C LEU A 32 3.09 4.21 11.90
N ASP A 33 2.31 3.50 12.72
CA ASP A 33 2.37 3.59 14.18
C ASP A 33 3.57 2.87 14.80
N PHE A 34 4.29 2.05 14.03
CA PHE A 34 5.46 1.34 14.51
C PHE A 34 6.60 2.34 14.83
N PRO A 35 7.19 2.32 16.04
CA PRO A 35 8.25 3.24 16.40
C PRO A 35 9.54 2.89 15.66
N LEU A 36 9.80 3.61 14.57
CA LEU A 36 11.01 3.49 13.78
C LEU A 36 12.01 4.58 14.18
N GLU A 37 13.28 4.21 14.33
CA GLU A 37 14.34 5.17 14.62
C GLU A 37 14.63 6.02 13.37
N ASP A 38 14.87 7.33 13.53
CA ASP A 38 15.09 8.26 12.41
C ASP A 38 16.26 7.88 11.49
N HIS A 39 17.21 7.10 12.01
CA HIS A 39 18.38 6.63 11.27
C HIS A 39 18.23 5.19 10.77
N ALA A 40 17.08 4.55 10.97
CA ALA A 40 16.80 3.24 10.40
C ALA A 40 16.68 3.37 8.88
N GLU A 41 17.58 2.70 8.17
CA GLU A 41 17.55 2.66 6.71
C GLU A 41 16.58 1.58 6.21
N ALA A 42 16.17 1.71 4.95
CA ALA A 42 15.40 0.67 4.27
C ALA A 42 16.19 -0.65 4.27
N ALA A 43 15.47 -1.77 4.44
CA ALA A 43 16.09 -3.08 4.36
C ALA A 43 16.84 -3.26 3.02
N PRO A 44 18.04 -3.86 3.03
CA PRO A 44 18.82 -4.02 1.81
C PRO A 44 18.08 -4.95 0.84
N VAL A 45 17.73 -4.42 -0.33
CA VAL A 45 17.09 -5.20 -1.41
C VAL A 45 18.13 -5.96 -2.25
N PHE A 46 19.41 -5.55 -2.17
CA PHE A 46 20.53 -6.15 -2.89
C PHE A 46 21.69 -6.41 -1.93
N VAL A 47 22.25 -7.63 -2.03
CA VAL A 47 23.53 -8.01 -1.43
C VAL A 47 24.45 -8.37 -2.60
N PRO A 48 25.62 -7.71 -2.76
CA PRO A 48 26.54 -7.95 -3.88
C PRO A 48 27.04 -9.38 -4.00
#